data_AF-A0A7W1HJJ7-F1
#
_entry.id   AF-A0A7W1HJJ7-F1
#
_cell.length_a   1.000
_cell.length_b   1.000
_cell.length_c   1.000
_cell.angle_alpha   90.00
_cell.angle_beta   90.00
_cell.angle_gamma   90.00
#
_symmetry.space_group_name_H-M   'P 1'
#
loop_
_entity.id
_entity.type
_entity.pdbx_description
1 polymer ?
#
loop_
_entity_poly.entity_id
_entity_poly.type
_entity_poly.pdbx_seq_one_letter_code
_entity_poly.pdbx_strand_id
1 'polypeptide(L)' 'MGTLDTLRSVLRFRPIEWNATARRLRAAASVDDLRRIARRRLPRGVFDYVDGGAEDERALAANSAAFARREFRP' A
#
# COMPACT_ATOMS: atom_id res chain seq x y z
N MET A 1 -36.54 4.68 -21.13
CA MET A 1 -35.25 5.03 -20.51
C MET A 1 -34.81 3.81 -19.70
N GLY A 2 -34.05 2.90 -20.32
CA GLY A 2 -33.85 1.54 -19.79
C GLY A 2 -32.87 1.49 -18.61
N THR A 3 -33.12 0.59 -17.67
CA THR A 3 -32.28 0.26 -16.50
C THR A 3 -30.79 0.03 -16.83
N LEU A 4 -30.48 -0.37 -18.07
CA LEU A 4 -29.10 -0.52 -18.57
C LEU A 4 -28.34 0.82 -18.65
N ASP A 5 -29.03 1.93 -18.90
CA ASP A 5 -28.43 3.26 -18.99
C ASP A 5 -28.04 3.79 -17.60
N THR A 6 -28.84 3.46 -16.58
CA THR A 6 -28.54 3.74 -15.17
C THR A 6 -27.31 2.98 -14.67
N LEU A 7 -27.16 1.70 -15.04
CA LEU A 7 -25.98 0.92 -14.63
C LEU A 7 -24.69 1.44 -15.27
N ARG A 8 -24.76 1.91 -16.52
CA ARG A 8 -23.59 2.46 -17.23
C ARG A 8 -23.06 3.76 -16.62
N SER A 9 -23.90 4.54 -15.92
CA SER A 9 -23.47 5.80 -15.30
C SER A 9 -22.69 5.59 -13.99
N VAL A 10 -23.01 4.54 -13.23
CA VAL A 10 -22.39 4.24 -11.93
C VAL A 10 -21.22 3.26 -12.02
N LEU A 11 -21.23 2.36 -13.01
CA LEU A 11 -20.17 1.37 -13.18
C LEU A 11 -19.03 1.95 -14.03
N ARG A 12 -17.97 2.41 -13.36
CA ARG A 12 -16.69 2.72 -13.99
C ARG A 12 -15.68 1.61 -13.73
N PHE A 13 -15.47 0.76 -14.73
CA PHE A 13 -14.40 -0.23 -14.69
C PHE A 13 -13.05 0.44 -14.92
N ARG A 14 -12.05 0.01 -14.15
CA ARG A 14 -10.68 0.47 -14.33
C ARG A 14 -10.10 -0.18 -15.60
N PRO A 15 -9.35 0.57 -16.43
CA PRO A 15 -8.62 -0.04 -17.54
C PRO A 15 -7.62 -1.08 -17.03
N ILE A 16 -7.43 -2.16 -17.81
CA ILE A 16 -6.47 -3.23 -17.50
C ILE A 16 -5.06 -2.66 -17.63
N GLU A 17 -4.26 -2.78 -16.57
CA GLU A 17 -2.86 -2.36 -16.55
C GLU A 17 -1.94 -3.56 -16.86
N TRP A 18 -1.28 -3.51 -18.02
CA TRP A 18 -0.39 -4.58 -18.49
C TRP A 18 1.01 -4.48 -17.89
N ASN A 19 1.47 -3.27 -17.52
CA ASN A 19 2.76 -3.11 -16.88
C ASN A 19 2.69 -3.66 -15.44
N ALA A 20 3.42 -4.76 -15.19
CA ALA A 20 3.33 -5.46 -13.92
C ALA A 20 3.80 -4.60 -12.73
N THR A 21 4.73 -3.65 -12.94
CA THR A 21 5.16 -2.70 -11.89
C THR A 21 4.05 -1.69 -11.62
N ALA A 22 3.55 -1.03 -12.66
CA ALA A 22 2.47 -0.05 -12.53
C ALA A 22 1.22 -0.67 -11.89
N ARG A 23 0.86 -1.90 -12.29
CA ARG A 23 -0.29 -2.63 -11.73
C ARG A 23 -0.16 -2.85 -10.22
N ARG A 24 1.02 -3.25 -9.73
CA ARG A 24 1.25 -3.50 -8.29
C ARG A 24 1.24 -2.20 -7.49
N LEU A 25 1.94 -1.17 -7.98
CA LEU A 25 1.99 0.13 -7.31
C LEU A 25 0.60 0.76 -7.23
N ARG A 26 -0.19 0.69 -8.32
CA ARG A 26 -1.57 1.18 -8.36
C ARG A 26 -2.53 0.39 -7.47
N ALA A 27 -2.18 -0.82 -7.08
CA ALA A 27 -2.99 -1.66 -6.19
C ALA A 27 -2.67 -1.45 -4.70
N ALA A 28 -1.58 -0.75 -4.36
CA ALA A 28 -1.25 -0.44 -2.97
C ALA A 28 -2.24 0.59 -2.40
N ALA A 29 -2.90 0.23 -1.30
CA ALA A 29 -3.83 1.13 -0.59
C ALA A 29 -3.18 1.76 0.64
N SER A 30 -2.03 1.23 1.06
CA SER A 30 -1.27 1.68 2.24
C SER A 30 0.23 1.63 1.98
N VAL A 31 0.99 2.30 2.84
CA VAL A 31 2.46 2.22 2.83
C VAL A 31 2.95 0.79 3.14
N ASP A 32 2.21 0.02 3.94
CA ASP A 32 2.56 -1.38 4.23
C ASP A 32 2.48 -2.27 2.97
N ASP A 33 1.56 -1.97 2.05
CA ASP A 33 1.51 -2.67 0.76
C ASP A 33 2.75 -2.39 -0.08
N LEU A 34 3.22 -1.14 -0.08
CA LEU A 34 4.46 -0.76 -0.76
C LEU A 34 5.67 -1.47 -0.14
N ARG A 35 5.74 -1.53 1.20
CA ARG A 35 6.77 -2.30 1.93
C ARG A 35 6.77 -3.77 1.50
N ARG A 36 5.60 -4.40 1.41
CA ARG A 36 5.45 -5.81 1.00
C ARG A 36 5.85 -6.05 -0.45
N ILE A 37 5.53 -5.11 -1.35
CA ILE A 37 5.97 -5.15 -2.76
C ILE A 37 7.50 -5.05 -2.82
N ALA A 38 8.10 -4.10 -2.08
CA ALA A 38 9.54 -3.89 -2.03
C ALA A 38 10.28 -5.13 -1.51
N ARG A 39 9.82 -5.72 -0.40
CA ARG A 39 10.41 -6.95 0.19
C ARG A 39 10.49 -8.13 -0.79
N ARG A 40 9.54 -8.23 -1.72
CA ARG A 40 9.49 -9.31 -2.73
C ARG A 40 10.37 -9.03 -3.95
N ARG A 41 10.81 -7.79 -4.17
CA ARG A 41 11.42 -7.35 -5.43
C ARG A 41 12.84 -6.83 -5.29
N LEU A 42 13.19 -6.33 -4.11
CA LEU A 42 14.53 -5.85 -3.82
C LEU A 42 15.42 -7.01 -3.37
N PRO A 43 16.72 -7.01 -3.73
CA PRO A 43 17.70 -7.85 -3.07
C PRO A 43 17.67 -7.61 -1.56
N ARG A 44 17.90 -8.65 -0.76
CA ARG A 44 17.76 -8.59 0.69
C ARG A 44 18.55 -7.43 1.32
N GLY A 45 19.83 -7.25 0.97
CA GLY A 45 20.64 -6.16 1.53
C GLY A 45 20.12 -4.76 1.19
N VAL A 46 19.52 -4.57 0.00
CA VAL A 46 18.92 -3.29 -0.39
C VAL A 46 17.63 -3.04 0.37
N PHE A 47 16.82 -4.08 0.57
CA PHE A 47 15.61 -3.97 1.38
C PHE A 47 15.95 -3.67 2.84
N ASP A 48 16.84 -4.44 3.45
CA ASP A 48 17.24 -4.31 4.85
C ASP A 48 17.86 -2.92 5.13
N TYR A 49 18.60 -2.34 4.17
CA TYR A 49 19.13 -0.98 4.30
C TYR A 49 18.04 0.11 4.37
N VAL A 50 16.93 -0.07 3.65
CA VAL A 50 15.85 0.93 3.58
C VAL A 50 14.78 0.70 4.65
N ASP A 51 14.45 -0.56 4.94
CA ASP A 51 13.37 -0.95 5.86
C ASP A 51 13.85 -1.10 7.32
N GLY A 52 15.15 -1.36 7.52
CA GLY A 52 15.72 -1.68 8.82
C GLY A 52 15.79 -0.49 9.77
N GLY A 53 15.65 -0.78 11.06
CA GLY A 53 15.86 0.17 12.15
C GLY A 53 17.27 0.07 12.76
N ALA A 54 17.54 0.92 13.75
CA ALA A 54 18.77 0.82 14.53
C ALA A 54 18.70 -0.35 15.52
N GLU A 55 19.83 -1.04 15.71
CA GLU A 55 20.02 -2.13 16.68
C GLU A 55 18.93 -3.21 16.63
N ASP A 56 18.02 -3.21 17.61
CA ASP A 56 16.94 -4.18 17.79
C ASP A 56 15.57 -3.67 17.31
N GLU A 57 15.57 -2.52 16.64
CA GLU A 57 14.40 -1.87 16.03
C GLU A 57 13.29 -1.48 17.03
N ARG A 58 13.58 -1.42 18.33
CA ARG A 58 12.59 -1.03 19.35
C ARG A 58 12.00 0.35 19.10
N ALA A 59 12.84 1.31 18.70
CA ALA A 59 12.40 2.66 18.37
C ALA A 59 11.46 2.68 17.14
N LEU A 60 11.77 1.87 16.12
CA LEU A 60 10.94 1.73 14.93
C LEU A 60 9.55 1.20 15.28
N ALA A 61 9.48 0.13 16.10
CA ALA A 61 8.22 -0.41 16.59
C ALA A 61 7.44 0.59 17.47
N ALA A 62 8.14 1.31 18.35
CA ALA A 62 7.55 2.31 19.23
C ALA A 62 6.91 3.47 18.45
N ASN A 63 7.52 3.90 17.34
CA ASN A 63 7.01 4.98 16.49
C ASN A 63 5.64 4.63 15.91
N SER A 64 5.49 3.45 15.30
CA SER A 64 4.18 3.01 14.77
C SER A 64 3.15 2.82 15.88
N ALA A 65 3.55 2.23 17.01
CA ALA A 65 2.67 2.02 18.15
C ALA A 65 2.18 3.34 18.77
N ALA A 66 2.96 4.42 18.70
CA ALA A 66 2.54 5.73 19.20
C ALA A 66 1.32 6.29 18.48
N PHE A 67 1.22 6.09 17.16
CA PHE A 67 0.03 6.49 16.39
C PHE A 67 -1.17 5.58 16.67
N ALA A 68 -0.95 4.27 16.82
CA ALA A 68 -2.04 3.32 17.13
C ALA A 68 -2.72 3.59 18.49
N ARG A 69 -2.02 4.24 19.42
CA ARG A 69 -2.58 4.67 20.72
C ARG A 69 -3.39 5.97 20.65
N ARG A 70 -3.51 6.60 19.49
CA ARG A 70 -4.29 7.82 19.27
C ARG A 70 -5.51 7.50 18.42
N GLU A 71 -6.60 8.21 18.69
CA GLU A 71 -7.86 8.07 17.97
C GLU A 71 -8.25 9.45 17.40
N PHE A 72 -8.79 9.47 16.19
CA PHE A 72 -9.42 10.66 15.63
C PHE A 72 -10.79 10.87 16.27
N ARG A 73 -11.10 12.11 16.64
CA ARG A 73 -12.45 12.54 17.06
C ARG A 73 -13.08 13.29 15.88
N PRO A 74 -14.01 12.68 15.13
CA PRO A 74 -14.61 13.27 13.94
C PRO A 74 -15.53 14.45 14.27
#